data_AF-A0A359BB04-F1
#
_entry.id   AF-A0A359BB04-F1
#
_cell.length_a   1.000
_cell.length_b   1.000
_cell.length_c   1.000
_cell.angle_alpha   90.00
_cell.angle_beta   90.00
_cell.angle_gamma   90.00
#
_symmetry.space_group_name_H-M   'P 1'
#
loop_
_entity.id
_entity.type
_entity.pdbx_description
1 polymer ?
#
loop_
_entity_poly.entity_id
_entity_poly.type
_entity_poly.pdbx_seq_one_letter_code
_entity_poly.pdbx_strand_id
1 'polypeptide(L)' 'MPDCNHDCSSCNKSCNEREIEKLKPHQNTTIKKIIAVVSGKGGVGKSLTTSLLAVNARRENKE' A
#
# COMPACT_ATOMS: atom_id res chain seq x y z
N MET A 1 1.31 22.10 -19.06
CA MET A 1 1.57 21.15 -17.95
C MET A 1 1.32 19.76 -18.49
N PRO A 2 2.31 18.86 -18.59
CA PRO A 2 2.08 17.58 -19.27
C PRO A 2 1.32 16.65 -18.32
N ASP A 3 0.06 16.42 -18.67
CA ASP A 3 -0.80 15.32 -18.21
C ASP A 3 -0.09 14.00 -18.51
N CYS A 4 0.65 13.50 -17.54
CA CYS A 4 1.23 12.17 -17.64
C CYS A 4 0.23 11.18 -17.07
N ASN A 5 -0.32 10.34 -17.93
CA ASN A 5 -1.44 9.45 -17.61
C ASN A 5 -0.99 8.15 -16.92
N HIS A 6 -0.02 8.25 -16.00
CA HIS A 6 0.63 7.12 -15.30
C HIS A 6 1.26 6.02 -16.18
N ASP A 7 1.16 6.13 -17.51
CA ASP A 7 1.83 5.28 -18.49
C ASP A 7 3.26 5.80 -18.71
N CYS A 8 4.12 5.50 -17.74
CA CYS A 8 5.49 6.01 -17.57
C CYS A 8 6.45 5.68 -18.73
N SER A 9 6.05 4.83 -19.67
CA SER A 9 6.76 4.55 -20.92
C SER A 9 6.76 5.75 -21.89
N SER A 10 5.76 6.63 -21.80
CA SER A 10 5.55 7.76 -22.72
C SER A 10 5.95 9.13 -22.13
N CYS A 11 6.14 9.20 -20.81
CA CYS A 11 6.54 10.40 -20.12
C CYS A 11 7.98 10.25 -19.63
N ASN A 12 8.89 11.05 -20.17
CA ASN A 12 10.31 11.07 -19.77
C ASN A 12 10.53 11.69 -18.36
N LYS A 13 9.69 11.31 -17.38
CA LYS A 13 9.74 11.70 -15.96
C LYS A 13 10.32 10.54 -15.17
N SER A 14 11.08 10.83 -14.10
CA SER A 14 11.66 9.84 -13.21
C SER A 14 10.57 9.00 -12.54
N CYS A 15 10.21 7.89 -13.17
CA CYS A 15 9.32 6.86 -12.64
C CYS A 15 10.15 5.86 -11.85
N ASN A 16 10.88 6.36 -10.84
CA ASN A 16 11.63 5.49 -9.95
C ASN A 16 10.62 4.51 -9.32
N GLU A 17 10.79 3.22 -9.59
CA GLU A 17 10.11 2.16 -8.87
C GLU A 17 10.38 2.38 -7.38
N ARG A 18 9.35 2.76 -6.64
CA ARG A 18 9.46 2.98 -5.21
C ARG A 18 9.50 1.62 -4.55
N GLU A 19 10.69 1.18 -4.18
CA GLU A 19 10.82 -0.04 -3.41
C GLU A 19 10.13 0.16 -2.04
N ILE A 20 9.22 -0.75 -1.70
CA ILE A 20 8.55 -0.73 -0.40
C ILE A 20 9.52 -1.33 0.60
N GLU A 21 10.10 -0.49 1.44
CA GLU A 21 11.02 -0.91 2.48
C GLU A 21 10.32 -1.88 3.45
N LYS A 22 10.79 -3.13 3.49
CA LYS A 22 10.30 -4.15 4.43
C LYS A 22 11.13 -4.07 5.70
N LEU A 23 10.59 -3.40 6.72
CA LEU A 23 11.19 -3.39 8.04
C LEU A 23 11.20 -4.80 8.64
N LYS A 24 12.30 -5.18 9.27
CA LYS A 24 12.40 -6.46 9.98
C LYS A 24 11.51 -6.40 11.23
N PRO A 25 10.60 -7.37 11.42
CA PRO A 25 9.82 -7.45 12.66
C PRO A 25 10.74 -7.75 13.85
N HIS A 26 10.26 -7.42 15.04
CA HIS A 26 10.94 -7.80 16.28
C HIS A 26 11.07 -9.33 16.38
N GLN A 27 12.17 -9.81 16.96
CA GLN A 27 12.54 -11.24 16.93
C GLN A 27 11.48 -12.19 17.52
N ASN A 28 10.69 -11.69 18.48
CA ASN A 28 9.63 -12.45 19.14
C ASN A 28 8.23 -12.26 18.49
N THR A 29 8.17 -11.67 17.30
CA THR A 29 6.89 -11.40 16.60
C THR A 29 6.78 -12.24 15.35
N THR A 30 5.70 -13.02 15.25
CA THR A 30 5.38 -13.79 14.04
C THR A 30 4.29 -13.07 13.26
N ILE A 31 4.63 -12.58 12.06
CA ILE A 31 3.67 -11.98 11.14
C ILE A 31 3.35 -12.99 10.05
N LYS A 32 2.11 -13.49 10.00
CA LYS A 32 1.69 -14.48 8.99
C LYS A 32 1.45 -13.85 7.62
N LYS A 33 0.95 -12.61 7.58
CA LYS A 33 0.58 -11.90 6.34
C LYS A 33 0.94 -10.42 6.44
N ILE A 34 1.60 -9.90 5.40
CA ILE A 34 1.91 -8.47 5.24
C ILE A 34 1.12 -7.97 4.03
N ILE A 35 0.24 -6.99 4.24
CA ILE A 35 -0.66 -6.48 3.20
C ILE A 35 -0.39 -4.98 3.02
N ALA A 36 -0.01 -4.58 1.81
CA ALA A 36 0.14 -3.17 1.44
C ALA A 36 -1.16 -2.65 0.83
N VAL A 37 -1.70 -1.56 1.39
CA VAL A 37 -2.85 -0.84 0.81
C VAL A 37 -2.33 0.38 0.07
N VAL A 38 -2.36 0.33 -1.27
CA VAL A 38 -1.85 1.38 -2.15
C VAL A 38 -2.97 1.99 -2.98
N SER A 39 -2.86 3.28 -3.29
CA SER A 39 -3.80 4.00 -4.16
C SER A 39 -3.20 5.33 -4.61
N GLY A 40 -3.84 5.97 -5.58
CA GLY A 40 -3.43 7.25 -6.17
C GLY A 40 -3.42 8.43 -5.19
N LYS A 41 -3.09 9.61 -5.73
CA LYS A 41 -2.98 10.86 -4.97
C LYS A 41 -4.37 11.42 -4.60
N GLY A 42 -4.51 11.89 -3.36
CA GLY A 42 -5.65 12.68 -2.86
C GLY A 42 -6.92 11.88 -2.55
N GLY A 43 -7.46 12.00 -1.33
CA GLY A 43 -8.85 11.65 -0.97
C GLY A 43 -9.39 10.22 -1.19
N VAL A 44 -8.68 9.33 -1.89
CA VAL A 44 -9.09 8.00 -2.36
C VAL A 44 -9.40 6.96 -1.26
N GLY A 45 -9.44 7.35 0.01
CA GLY A 45 -9.90 6.48 1.09
C GLY A 45 -8.94 5.41 1.59
N LYS A 46 -7.63 5.46 1.26
CA LYS A 46 -6.62 4.47 1.75
C LYS A 46 -6.78 4.15 3.23
N SER A 47 -6.80 5.19 4.09
CA SER A 47 -6.92 5.03 5.54
C SER A 47 -8.23 4.37 5.96
N LEU A 48 -9.35 4.78 5.35
CA LEU A 48 -10.66 4.20 5.64
C LEU A 48 -10.70 2.72 5.26
N THR A 49 -10.21 2.39 4.07
CA THR A 49 -10.13 1.00 3.60
C THR A 49 -9.23 0.16 4.49
N THR A 50 -8.07 0.67 4.93
CA THR A 50 -7.19 -0.01 5.89
C THR A 50 -7.91 -0.28 7.22
N SER A 51 -8.65 0.68 7.75
CA SER A 51 -9.42 0.49 8.99
C SER A 51 -10.51 -0.57 8.84
N LEU A 52 -11.28 -0.53 7.75
CA LEU A 52 -12.32 -1.52 7.49
C LEU A 52 -11.75 -2.93 7.28
N LEU A 53 -10.62 -3.04 6.58
CA LEU A 53 -9.91 -4.30 6.40
C LEU A 53 -9.48 -4.90 7.75
N ALA A 54 -8.91 -4.08 8.64
CA ALA A 54 -8.51 -4.53 9.98
C ALA A 54 -9.70 -4.99 10.82
N VAL A 55 -10.81 -4.25 10.80
CA VAL A 55 -12.05 -4.60 11.51
C VAL A 55 -12.63 -5.92 10.98
N ASN A 56 -12.69 -6.09 9.67
CA ASN A 56 -13.23 -7.31 9.06
C ASN A 56 -12.34 -8.53 9.31
N ALA A 57 -11.01 -8.38 9.21
CA ALA A 57 -10.09 -9.47 9.55
C ALA A 57 -10.30 -9.97 10.98
N ARG A 58 -10.52 -9.04 11.93
CA ARG A 58 -10.86 -9.38 13.31
C ARG A 58 -12.21 -10.10 13.42
N ARG A 59 -13.24 -9.62 12.72
CA ARG A 59 -14.58 -10.25 12.71
C ARG A 59 -14.56 -11.67 12.12
N GLU A 60 -13.70 -11.91 11.16
CA GLU A 60 -13.48 -13.22 10.54
C GLU A 60 -12.54 -14.13 11.35
N ASN A 61 -12.11 -13.71 12.55
CA ASN A 61 -11.16 -14.43 13.41
C ASN A 61 -9.83 -14.78 12.69
N LYS A 62 -9.34 -13.88 11.84
CA LYS A 62 -8.03 -14.03 11.19
C LYS A 62 -6.93 -13.52 12.12
N GLU A 63 -6.15 -14.45 12.67
CA GLU A 63 -4.92 -14.21 13.46
C GLU A 63 -3.66 -14.62 12.70
#